data_AF-A0A837HIM8-F1
#
_entry.id   AF-A0A837HIM8-F1
#
_cell.length_a   1.000
_cell.length_b   1.000
_cell.length_c   1.000
_cell.angle_alpha   90.00
_cell.angle_beta   90.00
_cell.angle_gamma   90.00
#
_symmetry.space_group_name_H-M   'P 1'
#
loop_
_entity.id
_entity.type
_entity.pdbx_description
1 polymer ?
#
loop_
_entity_poly.entity_id
_entity_poly.type
_entity_poly.pdbx_seq_one_letter_code
_entity_poly.pdbx_strand_id
1 'polypeptide(L)'
;SNWVIADLNSLEAGFQLVGGGQEHRATMMYAQVEYDSEINTAKYHVVQKILPVSSGETVNEQFSFYIADDLDEVKSAYLEIKGVALPINPLTLDISIDDTGAPNPIGSSRLKTYTVNASGRIMPIKIIYDTTDYFQTFVTGPGNYSRYFNLKVTGNSVYILNAKLIITYSWVKPPIIAGTYRQFGILTSSTFDTGQASGAAYNSIFWTGVKPVGTKVKFQIATSDNQAGPFNFIGGSACDANSWWEPSSDTAIEVKCFSQLNNKRYFRYKVRIESNPSSYDQTPRVDDVVINFSP
;
A
#
# COMPACT_ATOMS: atom_id res chain seq x y z
N SER A 1 -27.99 11.53 4.12
CA SER A 1 -28.29 10.19 3.60
C SER A 1 -27.06 9.33 3.87
N ASN A 2 -27.26 8.22 4.57
CA ASN A 2 -26.17 7.37 5.04
C ASN A 2 -25.62 6.53 3.87
N TRP A 3 -24.33 6.67 3.60
CA TRP A 3 -23.63 5.86 2.61
C TRP A 3 -23.25 4.52 3.23
N VAL A 4 -23.49 3.41 2.51
CA VAL A 4 -23.13 2.06 2.95
C VAL A 4 -22.08 1.50 1.99
N ILE A 5 -21.14 0.72 2.55
CA ILE A 5 -19.94 0.17 1.90
C ILE A 5 -20.22 -0.61 0.59
N ALA A 6 -21.46 -1.05 0.37
CA ALA A 6 -21.86 -1.72 -0.87
C ALA A 6 -21.83 -0.81 -2.12
N ASP A 7 -21.87 0.52 -1.97
CA ASP A 7 -21.82 1.47 -3.10
C ASP A 7 -20.41 1.65 -3.71
N LEU A 8 -19.37 1.07 -3.09
CA LEU A 8 -18.00 1.13 -3.59
C LEU A 8 -17.67 0.04 -4.63
N ASN A 9 -18.49 -1.01 -4.73
CA ASN A 9 -18.21 -2.17 -5.58
C ASN A 9 -18.71 -2.02 -7.02
N SER A 10 -19.35 -0.90 -7.38
CA SER A 10 -19.90 -0.66 -8.73
C SER A 10 -19.26 0.53 -9.47
N LEU A 11 -18.02 0.90 -9.11
CA LEU A 11 -17.23 1.93 -9.81
C LEU A 11 -16.47 1.37 -11.03
N GLU A 12 -16.91 0.24 -11.58
CA GLU A 12 -16.58 -0.08 -12.98
C GLU A 12 -17.49 0.77 -13.86
N ALA A 13 -16.87 1.68 -14.63
CA ALA A 13 -17.52 2.59 -15.57
C ALA A 13 -18.57 1.86 -16.43
N GLY A 14 -19.85 2.01 -16.06
CA GLY A 14 -20.97 1.55 -16.86
C GLY A 14 -21.23 2.50 -18.01
N PHE A 15 -21.12 2.02 -19.25
CA PHE A 15 -21.46 2.75 -20.47
C PHE A 15 -22.92 2.47 -20.86
N GLN A 16 -23.71 3.53 -21.09
CA GLN A 16 -25.02 3.43 -21.73
C GLN A 16 -24.94 4.01 -23.15
N LEU A 17 -25.26 3.20 -24.15
CA LEU A 17 -25.54 3.68 -25.50
C LEU A 17 -26.85 4.46 -25.48
N VAL A 18 -26.81 5.76 -25.79
CA VAL A 18 -28.01 6.54 -26.09
C VAL A 18 -28.03 6.78 -27.60
N GLY A 19 -29.07 6.27 -28.25
CA GLY A 19 -29.14 6.17 -29.70
C GLY A 19 -29.17 7.52 -30.44
N GLY A 20 -28.69 7.47 -31.68
CA GLY A 20 -29.07 8.41 -32.74
C GLY A 20 -28.11 9.56 -33.06
N GLY A 21 -27.04 9.76 -32.29
CA GLY A 21 -26.02 10.79 -32.56
C GLY A 21 -24.62 10.29 -32.21
N GLN A 22 -23.60 10.76 -32.93
CA GLN A 22 -22.19 10.38 -32.78
C GLN A 22 -21.59 10.92 -31.47
N GLU A 23 -22.00 10.35 -30.32
CA GLU A 23 -21.45 10.70 -29.02
C GLU A 23 -21.05 9.44 -28.24
N HIS A 24 -19.82 9.45 -27.72
CA HIS A 24 -19.35 8.48 -26.75
C HIS A 24 -19.05 9.19 -25.43
N ARG A 25 -19.58 8.68 -24.32
CA ARG A 25 -19.45 9.25 -22.97
C ARG A 25 -18.66 8.31 -22.07
N ALA A 26 -17.93 8.84 -21.10
CA ALA A 26 -17.38 8.06 -20.00
C ALA A 26 -17.93 8.61 -18.70
N THR A 27 -18.45 7.73 -17.86
CA THR A 27 -19.18 8.11 -16.64
C THR A 27 -18.21 8.26 -15.47
N MET A 28 -18.00 9.51 -15.05
CA MET A 28 -17.45 9.97 -13.75
C MET A 28 -16.02 9.55 -13.36
N MET A 29 -15.15 10.52 -13.09
CA MET A 29 -13.79 10.33 -12.56
C MET A 29 -13.51 11.26 -11.37
N TYR A 30 -12.87 10.72 -10.33
CA TYR A 30 -12.32 11.47 -9.20
C TYR A 30 -10.94 10.93 -8.81
N ALA A 31 -10.11 11.77 -8.18
CA ALA A 31 -8.81 11.36 -7.66
C ALA A 31 -9.04 10.65 -6.31
N GLN A 32 -9.11 9.32 -6.33
CA GLN A 32 -9.32 8.52 -5.14
C GLN A 32 -8.04 8.47 -4.28
N VAL A 33 -8.19 8.48 -2.96
CA VAL A 33 -7.06 8.29 -2.03
C VAL A 33 -6.74 6.80 -2.00
N GLU A 34 -5.69 6.41 -2.70
CA GLU A 34 -5.04 5.12 -2.45
C GLU A 34 -4.04 5.31 -1.32
N TYR A 35 -4.17 4.50 -0.28
CA TYR A 35 -3.20 4.44 0.80
C TYR A 35 -2.01 3.60 0.33
N ASP A 36 -0.82 4.19 0.33
CA ASP A 36 0.40 3.44 0.07
C ASP A 36 0.76 2.67 1.36
N SER A 37 0.96 1.36 1.26
CA SER A 37 1.45 0.54 2.36
C SER A 37 2.96 0.33 2.19
N GLU A 38 3.72 0.67 3.23
CA GLU A 38 5.16 0.42 3.30
C GLU A 38 5.45 -0.59 4.41
N ILE A 39 6.52 -1.38 4.27
CA ILE A 39 6.91 -2.40 5.25
C ILE A 39 8.09 -1.90 6.08
N ASN A 40 7.89 -1.79 7.39
CA ASN A 40 8.93 -1.42 8.34
C ASN A 40 9.35 -2.63 9.18
N THR A 41 10.63 -2.68 9.55
CA THR A 41 11.15 -3.67 10.50
C THR A 41 11.90 -2.97 11.62
N ALA A 42 11.43 -3.19 12.85
CA ALA A 42 12.03 -2.64 14.05
C ALA A 42 12.63 -3.76 14.92
N LYS A 43 13.65 -3.41 15.70
CA LYS A 43 14.37 -4.33 16.58
C LYS A 43 14.44 -3.73 17.98
N TYR A 44 14.01 -4.50 18.97
CA TYR A 44 14.00 -4.06 20.37
C TYR A 44 14.78 -5.05 21.23
N HIS A 45 15.52 -4.51 22.18
CA HIS A 45 16.15 -5.33 23.21
C HIS A 45 15.08 -5.91 24.14
N VAL A 46 15.19 -7.19 24.48
CA VAL A 46 14.24 -7.87 25.37
C VAL A 46 14.91 -8.21 26.70
N VAL A 47 16.02 -8.95 26.66
CA VAL A 47 16.75 -9.33 27.87
C VAL A 47 18.23 -9.50 27.56
N GLN A 48 19.07 -9.22 28.54
CA GLN A 48 20.47 -9.62 28.57
C GLN A 48 20.84 -10.04 30.00
N LYS A 49 21.41 -11.23 30.16
CA LYS A 49 21.91 -11.72 31.46
C LYS A 49 23.43 -11.68 31.46
N ILE A 50 23.97 -10.99 32.46
CA ILE A 50 25.42 -10.87 32.68
C ILE A 50 25.94 -12.14 33.36
N LEU A 51 25.16 -12.68 34.30
CA LEU A 51 25.45 -13.97 34.94
C LEU A 51 24.87 -15.13 34.13
N PRO A 52 25.46 -16.33 34.22
CA PRO A 52 24.89 -17.52 33.60
C PRO A 52 23.50 -17.81 34.19
N VAL A 53 22.57 -18.25 33.33
CA VAL A 53 21.28 -18.80 33.77
C VAL A 53 21.47 -20.28 34.00
N SER A 54 21.39 -20.70 35.25
CA SER A 54 21.68 -22.06 35.69
C SER A 54 20.53 -23.03 35.40
N SER A 55 20.84 -24.32 35.36
CA SER A 55 19.81 -25.36 35.26
C SER A 55 18.82 -25.25 36.43
N GLY A 56 17.53 -25.23 36.13
CA GLY A 56 16.43 -25.06 37.07
C GLY A 56 15.96 -23.59 37.22
N GLU A 57 16.74 -22.62 36.73
CA GLU A 57 16.38 -21.21 36.84
C GLU A 57 15.37 -20.77 35.78
N THR A 58 14.62 -19.73 36.14
CA THR A 58 13.69 -19.04 35.24
C THR A 58 14.13 -17.59 35.02
N VAL A 59 13.91 -17.10 33.82
CA VAL A 59 14.01 -15.69 33.44
C VAL A 59 12.59 -15.21 33.22
N ASN A 60 12.21 -14.16 33.92
CA ASN A 60 10.91 -13.50 33.78
C ASN A 60 11.15 -11.99 33.79
N GLU A 61 11.30 -11.41 32.60
CA GLU A 61 11.74 -10.03 32.45
C GLU A 61 10.73 -9.28 31.59
N GLN A 62 10.28 -8.11 32.06
CA GLN A 62 9.42 -7.24 31.27
C GLN A 62 10.28 -6.50 30.25
N PHE A 63 9.79 -6.42 29.01
CA PHE A 63 10.35 -5.56 27.98
C PHE A 63 9.28 -4.65 27.41
N SER A 64 9.70 -3.50 26.90
CA SER A 64 8.81 -2.55 26.22
C SER A 64 9.31 -2.24 24.82
N PHE A 65 8.37 -1.98 23.92
CA PHE A 65 8.64 -1.57 22.54
C PHE A 65 7.63 -0.51 22.11
N TYR A 66 8.03 0.32 21.15
CA TYR A 66 7.24 1.45 20.68
C TYR A 66 7.02 1.34 19.18
N ILE A 67 5.77 1.37 18.74
CA ILE A 67 5.40 1.52 17.33
C ILE A 67 5.03 2.98 17.10
N ALA A 68 5.79 3.66 16.25
CA ALA A 68 5.62 5.09 15.98
C ALA A 68 4.58 5.36 14.89
N ASP A 69 4.51 4.47 13.91
CA ASP A 69 3.73 4.67 12.70
C ASP A 69 2.28 4.20 12.87
N ASP A 70 1.38 4.73 12.04
CA ASP A 70 0.00 4.24 11.92
C ASP A 70 0.01 2.83 11.30
N LEU A 71 0.13 1.86 12.21
CA LEU A 71 0.20 0.44 11.90
C LEU A 71 -1.08 -0.03 11.22
N ASP A 72 -0.91 -0.66 10.06
CA ASP A 72 -1.97 -1.38 9.35
C ASP A 72 -2.09 -2.80 9.91
N GLU A 73 -1.00 -3.57 9.81
CA GLU A 73 -0.95 -4.96 10.26
C GLU A 73 0.47 -5.35 10.69
N VAL A 74 0.58 -6.16 11.75
CA VAL A 74 1.82 -6.90 12.04
C VAL A 74 1.96 -8.04 11.04
N LYS A 75 3.00 -8.01 10.20
CA LYS A 75 3.30 -9.05 9.22
C LYS A 75 4.13 -10.20 9.80
N SER A 76 5.02 -9.89 10.74
CA SER A 76 5.84 -10.87 11.45
C SER A 76 6.32 -10.32 12.78
N ALA A 77 6.36 -11.15 13.81
CA ALA A 77 7.01 -10.82 15.08
C ALA A 77 7.66 -12.06 15.67
N TYR A 78 8.95 -12.00 15.99
CA TYR A 78 9.65 -13.11 16.64
C TYR A 78 10.72 -12.64 17.61
N LEU A 79 11.01 -13.49 18.59
CA LEU A 79 12.15 -13.33 19.49
C LEU A 79 13.34 -14.10 18.93
N GLU A 80 14.46 -13.41 18.69
CA GLU A 80 15.76 -14.05 18.47
C GLU A 80 16.47 -14.16 19.81
N ILE A 81 16.67 -15.38 20.29
CA ILE A 81 17.30 -15.69 21.57
C ILE A 81 18.66 -16.33 21.30
N LYS A 82 19.69 -15.85 21.99
CA LYS A 82 21.07 -16.26 21.82
C LYS A 82 21.74 -16.51 23.16
N GLY A 83 22.72 -17.41 23.14
CA GLY A 83 23.57 -17.70 24.28
C GLY A 83 24.68 -18.67 23.91
N VAL A 84 25.41 -19.13 24.91
CA VAL A 84 26.44 -20.17 24.78
C VAL A 84 26.21 -21.21 25.86
N ALA A 85 26.32 -22.49 25.54
CA ALA A 85 26.22 -23.55 26.53
C ALA A 85 27.29 -24.61 26.31
N LEU A 86 27.59 -25.35 27.38
CA LEU A 86 28.34 -26.59 27.38
C LEU A 86 27.38 -27.71 27.77
N PRO A 87 26.64 -28.33 26.84
CA PRO A 87 25.64 -29.34 27.15
C PRO A 87 26.33 -30.68 27.45
N ILE A 88 26.68 -30.90 28.72
CA ILE A 88 27.15 -32.19 29.23
C ILE A 88 25.96 -33.15 29.39
N ASN A 89 24.82 -32.61 29.83
CA ASN A 89 23.51 -33.26 29.74
C ASN A 89 22.72 -32.71 28.54
N PRO A 90 21.57 -33.29 28.16
CA PRO A 90 20.62 -32.59 27.29
C PRO A 90 20.23 -31.24 27.92
N LEU A 91 20.29 -30.17 27.15
CA LEU A 91 19.84 -28.83 27.56
C LEU A 91 18.43 -28.59 27.01
N THR A 92 17.51 -28.18 27.86
CA THR A 92 16.15 -27.81 27.49
C THR A 92 15.91 -26.34 27.79
N LEU A 93 15.34 -25.64 26.81
CA LEU A 93 14.93 -24.23 26.88
C LEU A 93 13.44 -24.16 26.63
N ASP A 94 12.69 -23.90 27.69
CA ASP A 94 11.25 -23.69 27.64
C ASP A 94 10.98 -22.19 27.54
N ILE A 95 10.48 -21.75 26.39
CA ILE A 95 10.30 -20.32 26.07
C ILE A 95 8.82 -20.02 25.94
N SER A 96 8.38 -18.92 26.55
CA SER A 96 7.05 -18.38 26.40
C SER A 96 7.07 -16.85 26.41
N ILE A 97 5.94 -16.24 26.07
CA ILE A 97 5.74 -14.80 26.11
C ILE A 97 4.46 -14.48 26.87
N ASP A 98 4.56 -13.48 27.74
CA ASP A 98 3.46 -12.87 28.48
C ASP A 98 2.66 -13.85 29.33
N ASP A 99 3.37 -14.78 29.97
CA ASP A 99 2.78 -15.73 30.90
C ASP A 99 2.78 -15.10 32.31
N THR A 100 1.60 -14.78 32.81
CA THR A 100 1.43 -13.98 34.04
C THR A 100 1.07 -14.82 35.29
N GLY A 101 1.42 -16.10 35.32
CA GLY A 101 1.16 -17.01 36.46
C GLY A 101 2.42 -17.43 37.22
N ALA A 102 2.54 -17.06 38.50
CA ALA A 102 3.48 -17.69 39.44
C ALA A 102 2.99 -19.11 39.83
N PRO A 103 3.87 -20.09 40.18
CA PRO A 103 5.31 -19.97 40.42
C PRO A 103 6.19 -20.39 39.22
N ASN A 104 5.60 -20.69 38.07
CA ASN A 104 6.32 -21.04 36.83
C ASN A 104 5.49 -20.57 35.63
N PRO A 105 5.82 -19.43 35.01
CA PRO A 105 5.06 -18.85 33.89
C PRO A 105 5.35 -19.58 32.57
N ILE A 106 5.29 -20.90 32.57
CA ILE A 106 5.68 -21.78 31.45
C ILE A 106 4.60 -22.84 31.33
N GLY A 107 3.39 -22.38 31.08
CA GLY A 107 2.20 -23.23 31.05
C GLY A 107 1.08 -22.69 30.19
N SER A 108 1.31 -21.61 29.44
CA SER A 108 0.31 -21.12 28.49
C SER A 108 0.35 -21.89 27.17
N SER A 109 -0.65 -21.63 26.34
CA SER A 109 -0.70 -22.09 24.95
C SER A 109 0.44 -21.61 24.07
N ARG A 110 1.26 -20.65 24.54
CA ARG A 110 2.39 -20.08 23.78
C ARG A 110 3.72 -20.76 24.09
N LEU A 111 3.77 -21.66 25.07
CA LEU A 111 4.98 -22.39 25.42
C LEU A 111 5.55 -23.16 24.21
N LYS A 112 6.83 -22.99 23.95
CA LYS A 112 7.62 -23.84 23.05
C LYS A 112 8.88 -24.35 23.75
N THR A 113 9.13 -25.65 23.60
CA THR A 113 10.30 -26.33 24.18
C THR A 113 11.33 -26.61 23.10
N TYR A 114 12.57 -26.25 23.37
CA TYR A 114 13.72 -26.50 22.50
C TYR A 114 14.75 -27.34 23.25
N THR A 115 15.23 -28.41 22.62
CA THR A 115 16.22 -29.32 23.22
C THR A 115 17.49 -29.36 22.41
N VAL A 116 18.63 -29.24 23.09
CA VAL A 116 19.97 -29.44 22.54
C VAL A 116 20.54 -30.72 23.15
N ASN A 117 20.91 -31.66 22.30
CA ASN A 117 21.49 -32.93 22.74
C ASN A 117 22.83 -32.71 23.47
N ALA A 118 23.12 -33.62 24.40
CA ALA A 118 24.42 -33.65 25.05
C ALA A 118 25.54 -33.79 24.01
N SER A 119 26.54 -32.92 24.09
CA SER A 119 27.70 -32.93 23.20
C SER A 119 29.03 -32.89 23.94
N GLY A 120 29.03 -32.44 25.20
CA GLY A 120 30.25 -32.17 25.97
C GLY A 120 31.15 -31.08 25.36
N ARG A 121 30.64 -30.29 24.41
CA ARG A 121 31.39 -29.23 23.71
C ARG A 121 30.68 -27.89 23.82
N ILE A 122 31.45 -26.83 24.01
CA ILE A 122 30.92 -25.46 24.02
C ILE A 122 30.30 -25.17 22.66
N MET A 123 29.06 -24.69 22.64
CA MET A 123 28.37 -24.30 21.42
C MET A 123 27.53 -23.04 21.57
N PRO A 124 27.43 -22.21 20.52
CA PRO A 124 26.46 -21.13 20.48
C PRO A 124 25.05 -21.67 20.29
N ILE A 125 24.09 -21.02 20.94
CA ILE A 125 22.66 -21.26 20.81
C ILE A 125 22.05 -20.07 20.06
N LYS A 126 21.20 -20.36 19.07
CA LYS A 126 20.33 -19.39 18.42
C LYS A 126 18.96 -20.01 18.23
N ILE A 127 17.94 -19.38 18.81
CA ILE A 127 16.54 -19.79 18.68
C ILE A 127 15.75 -18.65 18.07
N ILE A 128 14.86 -18.99 17.15
CA ILE A 128 13.82 -18.09 16.64
C ILE A 128 12.50 -18.60 17.21
N TYR A 129 11.89 -17.78 18.07
CA TYR A 129 10.60 -18.06 18.68
C TYR A 129 9.56 -17.13 18.04
N ASP A 130 8.78 -17.71 17.12
CA ASP A 130 7.73 -16.98 16.39
C ASP A 130 6.54 -16.67 17.31
N THR A 131 6.14 -15.41 17.29
CA THR A 131 5.09 -14.79 18.11
C THR A 131 4.11 -13.98 17.26
N THR A 132 4.16 -14.11 15.92
CA THR A 132 3.42 -13.26 14.97
C THR A 132 1.94 -13.19 15.31
N ASP A 133 1.27 -14.34 15.38
CA ASP A 133 -0.17 -14.43 15.69
C ASP A 133 -0.51 -13.76 17.02
N TYR A 134 0.37 -13.89 18.03
CA TYR A 134 0.15 -13.25 19.33
C TYR A 134 0.22 -11.73 19.23
N PHE A 135 1.22 -11.19 18.54
CA PHE A 135 1.39 -9.74 18.38
C PHE A 135 0.26 -9.10 17.57
N GLN A 136 -0.29 -9.81 16.58
CA GLN A 136 -1.46 -9.37 15.82
C GLN A 136 -2.70 -9.17 16.70
N THR A 137 -2.82 -9.86 17.85
CA THR A 137 -4.00 -9.71 18.72
C THR A 137 -4.06 -8.40 19.51
N PHE A 138 -2.93 -7.68 19.65
CA PHE A 138 -2.86 -6.54 20.56
C PHE A 138 -2.11 -5.34 20.02
N VAL A 139 -1.23 -5.50 19.04
CA VAL A 139 -0.55 -4.39 18.37
C VAL A 139 -1.47 -3.91 17.25
N THR A 140 -2.34 -2.95 17.56
CA THR A 140 -3.39 -2.46 16.65
C THR A 140 -3.21 -1.01 16.22
N GLY A 141 -2.10 -0.37 16.60
CA GLY A 141 -1.85 1.04 16.30
C GLY A 141 -0.54 1.57 16.90
N PRO A 142 -0.26 2.87 16.72
CA PRO A 142 0.90 3.49 17.32
C PRO A 142 0.78 3.51 18.86
N GLY A 143 1.89 3.28 19.54
CA GLY A 143 1.88 3.28 21.00
C GLY A 143 3.04 2.52 21.64
N ASN A 144 3.06 2.61 22.97
CA ASN A 144 3.98 1.87 23.82
C ASN A 144 3.32 0.57 24.26
N TYR A 145 4.04 -0.54 24.09
CA TYR A 145 3.60 -1.87 24.47
C TYR A 145 4.60 -2.48 25.44
N SER A 146 4.12 -3.24 26.43
CA SER A 146 4.96 -3.95 27.38
C SER A 146 4.53 -5.41 27.50
N ARG A 147 5.49 -6.33 27.46
CA ARG A 147 5.25 -7.78 27.53
C ARG A 147 6.31 -8.43 28.41
N TYR A 148 6.02 -9.63 28.91
CA TYR A 148 7.00 -10.43 29.63
C TYR A 148 7.68 -11.45 28.71
N PHE A 149 8.99 -11.57 28.82
CA PHE A 149 9.75 -12.69 28.27
C PHE A 149 9.97 -13.74 29.35
N ASN A 150 9.56 -14.98 29.06
CA ASN A 150 9.67 -16.11 29.98
C ASN A 150 10.58 -17.18 29.38
N LEU A 151 11.57 -17.61 30.16
CA LEU A 151 12.45 -18.73 29.82
C LEU A 151 12.71 -19.59 31.05
N LYS A 152 12.72 -20.91 30.90
CA LYS A 152 13.32 -21.83 31.87
C LYS A 152 14.40 -22.65 31.21
N VAL A 153 15.49 -22.78 31.94
CA VAL A 153 16.67 -23.54 31.54
C VAL A 153 16.72 -24.82 32.35
N THR A 154 16.86 -25.97 31.70
CA THR A 154 16.97 -27.28 32.39
C THR A 154 18.11 -28.10 31.80
N GLY A 155 18.86 -28.80 32.65
CA GLY A 155 19.91 -29.75 32.26
C GLY A 155 21.32 -29.18 32.23
N ASN A 156 21.52 -27.93 31.77
CA ASN A 156 22.81 -27.23 31.81
C ASN A 156 22.60 -25.72 31.93
N SER A 157 23.66 -24.97 32.25
CA SER A 157 23.63 -23.50 32.27
C SER A 157 23.79 -22.88 30.88
N VAL A 158 23.17 -21.71 30.68
CA VAL A 158 23.33 -20.87 29.49
C VAL A 158 24.05 -19.57 29.86
N TYR A 159 25.14 -19.27 29.15
CA TYR A 159 25.98 -18.11 29.33
C TYR A 159 25.65 -17.04 28.29
N ILE A 160 25.83 -15.77 28.66
CA ILE A 160 25.66 -14.61 27.76
C ILE A 160 24.27 -14.61 27.10
N LEU A 161 23.26 -15.03 27.85
CA LEU A 161 21.89 -15.11 27.36
C LEU A 161 21.42 -13.70 26.98
N ASN A 162 20.96 -13.54 25.74
CA ASN A 162 20.32 -12.32 25.28
C ASN A 162 19.17 -12.64 24.35
N ALA A 163 18.16 -11.78 24.34
CA ALA A 163 17.08 -11.85 23.38
C ALA A 163 16.72 -10.47 22.82
N LYS A 164 16.25 -10.47 21.58
CA LYS A 164 15.69 -9.29 20.92
C LYS A 164 14.37 -9.64 20.24
N LEU A 165 13.45 -8.69 20.25
CA LEU A 165 12.24 -8.71 19.43
C LEU A 165 12.59 -8.14 18.05
N ILE A 166 12.21 -8.84 16.99
CA ILE A 166 12.18 -8.33 15.63
C ILE A 166 10.71 -8.32 15.24
N ILE A 167 10.19 -7.15 14.91
CA ILE A 167 8.82 -6.98 14.44
C ILE A 167 8.83 -6.30 13.09
N THR A 168 8.08 -6.86 12.16
CA THR A 168 7.84 -6.34 10.82
C THR A 168 6.35 -6.04 10.70
N TYR A 169 6.01 -4.84 10.28
CA TYR A 169 4.64 -4.37 10.14
C TYR A 169 4.46 -3.57 8.86
N SER A 170 3.26 -3.64 8.28
CA SER A 170 2.83 -2.63 7.32
C SER A 170 2.34 -1.41 8.07
N TRP A 171 2.67 -0.24 7.56
CA TRP A 171 2.05 0.99 8.02
C TRP A 171 1.35 1.65 6.84
N VAL A 172 0.21 2.24 7.14
CA VAL A 172 -0.53 3.07 6.20
C VAL A 172 0.17 4.41 6.18
N LYS A 173 0.82 4.74 5.06
CA LYS A 173 1.35 6.09 4.91
C LYS A 173 0.18 7.06 4.83
N PRO A 174 0.00 7.99 5.78
CA PRO A 174 -0.91 9.09 5.57
C PRO A 174 -0.43 9.80 4.30
N PRO A 175 -1.29 10.14 3.33
CA PRO A 175 -0.86 10.91 2.18
C PRO A 175 -0.04 12.11 2.68
N ILE A 176 1.21 12.29 2.24
CA ILE A 176 2.12 13.36 2.71
C ILE A 176 1.71 14.73 2.13
N ILE A 177 0.41 15.00 2.14
CA ILE A 177 -0.14 16.19 1.56
C ILE A 177 -1.27 16.59 2.49
N ALA A 178 -1.13 17.75 3.15
CA ALA A 178 -2.24 18.38 3.84
C ALA A 178 -3.37 18.53 2.83
N GLY A 179 -4.46 17.78 3.01
CA GLY A 179 -5.58 17.71 2.07
C GLY A 179 -6.25 16.34 2.02
N THR A 180 -7.45 16.29 1.43
CA THR A 180 -8.28 15.07 1.32
C THR A 180 -8.02 14.29 0.02
N TYR A 181 -7.31 14.87 -0.96
CA TYR A 181 -7.16 14.31 -2.30
C TYR A 181 -5.69 14.13 -2.73
N ARG A 182 -5.40 13.13 -3.57
CA ARG A 182 -4.08 12.96 -4.21
C ARG A 182 -3.74 14.19 -5.08
N GLN A 183 -2.45 14.43 -5.32
CA GLN A 183 -1.99 15.54 -6.19
C GLN A 183 -2.59 15.45 -7.60
N PHE A 184 -2.65 14.26 -8.19
CA PHE A 184 -3.28 14.03 -9.48
C PHE A 184 -3.81 12.61 -9.62
N GLY A 185 -4.73 12.42 -10.56
CA GLY A 185 -5.22 11.11 -11.03
C GLY A 185 -5.21 11.06 -12.56
N ILE A 186 -5.04 9.85 -13.14
CA ILE A 186 -5.03 9.65 -14.59
C ILE A 186 -6.01 8.55 -14.98
N LEU A 187 -6.84 8.80 -15.99
CA LEU A 187 -7.71 7.81 -16.63
C LEU A 187 -7.34 7.75 -18.11
N THR A 188 -7.24 6.54 -18.65
CA THR A 188 -7.14 6.32 -20.09
C THR A 188 -8.42 5.65 -20.57
N SER A 189 -9.02 6.18 -21.61
CA SER A 189 -10.25 5.63 -22.18
C SER A 189 -10.02 4.27 -22.85
N SER A 190 -11.12 3.56 -23.11
CA SER A 190 -11.17 2.49 -24.09
C SER A 190 -10.87 3.01 -25.51
N THR A 191 -10.64 2.10 -26.47
CA THR A 191 -10.58 2.45 -27.89
C THR A 191 -11.98 2.80 -28.39
N PHE A 192 -12.12 3.95 -29.04
CA PHE A 192 -13.29 4.35 -29.80
C PHE A 192 -13.03 4.18 -31.30
N ASP A 193 -14.07 3.78 -32.04
CA ASP A 193 -14.06 3.63 -33.50
C ASP A 193 -14.94 4.73 -34.10
N THR A 194 -14.36 5.58 -34.95
CA THR A 194 -15.10 6.66 -35.63
C THR A 194 -16.02 6.16 -36.76
N GLY A 195 -15.86 4.91 -37.19
CA GLY A 195 -16.54 4.33 -38.34
C GLY A 195 -16.02 4.84 -39.70
N GLN A 196 -15.09 5.80 -39.71
CA GLN A 196 -14.54 6.36 -40.94
C GLN A 196 -13.38 5.49 -41.45
N ALA A 197 -13.62 4.74 -42.53
CA ALA A 197 -12.63 3.83 -43.10
C ALA A 197 -11.36 4.54 -43.59
N SER A 198 -11.48 5.78 -44.07
CA SER A 198 -10.37 6.64 -44.49
C SER A 198 -9.79 7.48 -43.35
N GLY A 199 -10.27 7.28 -42.12
CA GLY A 199 -9.93 8.07 -40.94
C GLY A 199 -10.77 9.32 -40.78
N ALA A 200 -10.65 9.97 -39.62
CA ALA A 200 -11.42 11.16 -39.27
C ALA A 200 -10.51 12.38 -39.04
N ALA A 201 -11.11 13.57 -39.10
CA ALA A 201 -10.53 14.81 -38.63
C ALA A 201 -11.08 15.13 -37.22
N TYR A 202 -10.21 15.24 -36.23
CA TYR A 202 -10.61 15.49 -34.84
C TYR A 202 -10.64 17.00 -34.58
N ASN A 203 -11.83 17.53 -34.30
CA ASN A 203 -12.12 18.96 -34.31
C ASN A 203 -11.96 19.59 -32.94
N SER A 204 -12.59 19.02 -31.92
CA SER A 204 -12.62 19.62 -30.59
C SER A 204 -12.74 18.60 -29.47
N ILE A 205 -12.30 19.03 -28.29
CA ILE A 205 -12.49 18.34 -27.03
C ILE A 205 -13.30 19.22 -26.09
N PHE A 206 -14.27 18.60 -25.43
CA PHE A 206 -15.20 19.20 -24.49
C PHE A 206 -15.38 18.25 -23.31
N TRP A 207 -15.63 18.78 -22.12
CA TRP A 207 -15.92 17.96 -20.95
C TRP A 207 -16.83 18.70 -19.98
N THR A 208 -17.65 17.97 -19.25
CA THR A 208 -18.57 18.49 -18.23
C THR A 208 -18.12 18.06 -16.83
N GLY A 209 -18.40 18.86 -15.83
CA GLY A 209 -18.19 18.48 -14.43
C GLY A 209 -17.93 19.67 -13.53
N VAL A 210 -17.16 19.46 -12.47
CA VAL A 210 -16.83 20.52 -11.51
C VAL A 210 -15.33 20.73 -11.52
N LYS A 211 -14.89 21.96 -11.78
CA LYS A 211 -13.50 22.40 -11.67
C LYS A 211 -13.36 23.42 -10.54
N PRO A 212 -13.04 23.00 -9.30
CA PRO A 212 -12.78 23.94 -8.22
C PRO A 212 -11.60 24.86 -8.54
N VAL A 213 -11.56 26.04 -7.91
CA VAL A 213 -10.49 27.02 -8.14
C VAL A 213 -9.13 26.43 -7.75
N GLY A 214 -8.11 26.70 -8.57
CA GLY A 214 -6.74 26.19 -8.34
C GLY A 214 -6.52 24.72 -8.76
N THR A 215 -7.57 24.02 -9.19
CA THR A 215 -7.46 22.66 -9.74
C THR A 215 -7.31 22.66 -11.27
N LYS A 216 -6.87 21.54 -11.85
CA LYS A 216 -6.71 21.40 -13.31
C LYS A 216 -7.31 20.12 -13.86
N VAL A 217 -7.84 20.18 -15.08
CA VAL A 217 -8.24 19.02 -15.87
C VAL A 217 -7.50 19.12 -17.20
N LYS A 218 -6.78 18.07 -17.55
CA LYS A 218 -5.88 18.04 -18.71
C LYS A 218 -6.16 16.83 -19.57
N PHE A 219 -5.95 16.99 -20.87
CA PHE A 219 -6.20 15.94 -21.85
C PHE A 219 -5.03 15.71 -22.80
N GLN A 220 -4.84 14.44 -23.14
CA GLN A 220 -4.10 13.97 -24.31
C GLN A 220 -5.00 13.08 -25.15
N ILE A 221 -4.73 13.03 -26.44
CA ILE A 221 -5.43 12.19 -27.41
C ILE A 221 -4.38 11.33 -28.12
N ALA A 222 -4.76 10.10 -28.45
CA ALA A 222 -4.00 9.20 -29.30
C ALA A 222 -4.94 8.66 -30.38
N THR A 223 -4.46 8.57 -31.61
CA THR A 223 -5.23 7.99 -32.72
C THR A 223 -4.44 6.88 -33.41
N SER A 224 -5.15 5.96 -34.08
CA SER A 224 -4.55 4.80 -34.73
C SER A 224 -5.41 4.30 -35.90
N ASP A 225 -4.79 3.63 -36.86
CA ASP A 225 -5.50 2.88 -37.92
C ASP A 225 -5.90 1.47 -37.46
N ASN A 226 -5.38 1.02 -36.32
CA ASN A 226 -5.62 -0.30 -35.76
C ASN A 226 -6.34 -0.18 -34.41
N GLN A 227 -7.37 -1.00 -34.21
CA GLN A 227 -8.15 -1.00 -32.97
C GLN A 227 -7.31 -1.29 -31.71
N ALA A 228 -6.27 -2.13 -31.87
CA ALA A 228 -5.33 -2.50 -30.81
C ALA A 228 -4.19 -1.49 -30.60
N GLY A 229 -4.09 -0.45 -31.45
CA GLY A 229 -3.00 0.53 -31.43
C GLY A 229 -1.87 0.22 -32.41
N PRO A 230 -0.73 0.91 -32.31
CA PRO A 230 -0.28 1.69 -31.16
C PRO A 230 -1.09 2.98 -30.92
N PHE A 231 -1.15 3.41 -29.67
CA PHE A 231 -1.77 4.67 -29.24
C PHE A 231 -0.72 5.57 -28.58
N ASN A 232 -0.23 6.55 -29.35
CA ASN A 232 0.74 7.55 -28.87
C ASN A 232 -0.01 8.80 -28.37
N PHE A 233 -0.12 8.96 -27.06
CA PHE A 233 -0.81 10.09 -26.45
C PHE A 233 -0.01 11.37 -26.59
N ILE A 234 -0.62 12.38 -27.20
CA ILE A 234 -0.05 13.72 -27.38
C ILE A 234 -1.06 14.79 -26.98
N GLY A 235 -0.57 15.99 -26.68
CA GLY A 235 -1.44 17.11 -26.35
C GLY A 235 -0.77 18.47 -26.49
N GLY A 236 -1.53 19.52 -26.13
CA GLY A 236 -1.06 20.90 -26.10
C GLY A 236 -0.70 21.46 -27.48
N SER A 237 0.02 22.58 -27.50
CA SER A 237 0.48 23.22 -28.74
C SER A 237 1.73 22.58 -29.34
N ALA A 238 2.51 21.83 -28.54
CA ALA A 238 3.74 21.20 -28.98
C ALA A 238 3.54 19.79 -29.57
N CYS A 239 2.34 19.21 -29.43
CA CYS A 239 1.99 17.93 -30.05
C CYS A 239 2.89 16.76 -29.64
N ASP A 240 3.26 16.73 -28.36
CA ASP A 240 4.14 15.72 -27.78
C ASP A 240 3.54 15.06 -26.52
N ALA A 241 4.21 14.03 -26.02
CA ALA A 241 3.78 13.23 -24.89
C ALA A 241 3.87 13.93 -23.53
N ASN A 242 4.56 15.07 -23.45
CA ASN A 242 4.70 15.86 -22.21
C ASN A 242 3.71 17.02 -22.16
N SER A 243 3.11 17.36 -23.30
CA SER A 243 2.18 18.46 -23.47
C SER A 243 0.74 18.00 -23.33
N TRP A 244 -0.12 18.90 -22.84
CA TRP A 244 -1.52 18.63 -22.55
C TRP A 244 -2.40 19.80 -22.96
N TRP A 245 -3.63 19.51 -23.35
CA TRP A 245 -4.65 20.55 -23.46
C TRP A 245 -5.38 20.71 -22.12
N GLU A 246 -5.70 21.94 -21.74
CA GLU A 246 -6.36 22.26 -20.46
C GLU A 246 -7.68 23.03 -20.70
N PRO A 247 -8.71 22.40 -21.32
CA PRO A 247 -10.02 23.04 -21.50
C PRO A 247 -10.66 23.36 -20.16
N SER A 248 -11.37 24.49 -20.09
CA SER A 248 -12.28 24.77 -18.98
C SER A 248 -13.50 23.85 -19.05
N SER A 249 -14.15 23.62 -17.90
CA SER A 249 -15.41 22.86 -17.87
C SER A 249 -16.45 23.55 -18.74
N ASP A 250 -17.27 22.76 -19.42
CA ASP A 250 -18.33 23.21 -20.31
C ASP A 250 -17.85 24.12 -21.46
N THR A 251 -16.56 24.06 -21.81
CA THR A 251 -15.97 24.85 -22.88
C THR A 251 -15.20 23.97 -23.84
N ALA A 252 -15.64 23.93 -25.10
CA ALA A 252 -14.94 23.20 -26.14
C ALA A 252 -13.68 23.95 -26.56
N ILE A 253 -12.59 23.22 -26.78
CA ILE A 253 -11.36 23.74 -27.39
C ILE A 253 -11.02 22.94 -28.63
N GLU A 254 -10.34 23.58 -29.57
CA GLU A 254 -9.85 22.93 -30.77
C GLU A 254 -8.74 21.92 -30.45
N VAL A 255 -8.87 20.72 -31.02
CA VAL A 255 -7.81 19.70 -30.97
C VAL A 255 -6.81 20.05 -32.07
N LYS A 256 -5.63 20.50 -31.65
CA LYS A 256 -4.51 20.80 -32.55
C LYS A 256 -3.76 19.50 -32.89
N CYS A 257 -2.68 19.58 -33.68
CA CYS A 257 -1.86 18.41 -34.07
C CYS A 257 -2.45 17.54 -35.19
N PHE A 258 -3.03 18.20 -36.20
CA PHE A 258 -3.72 17.55 -37.33
C PHE A 258 -2.85 16.53 -38.07
N SER A 259 -1.55 16.78 -38.25
CA SER A 259 -0.67 15.86 -38.98
C SER A 259 -0.42 14.54 -38.25
N GLN A 260 -0.51 14.53 -36.92
CA GLN A 260 -0.37 13.34 -36.10
C GLN A 260 -1.71 12.63 -35.86
N LEU A 261 -2.80 13.39 -35.70
CA LEU A 261 -4.07 12.85 -35.23
C LEU A 261 -5.04 12.47 -36.35
N ASN A 262 -5.07 13.23 -37.45
CA ASN A 262 -6.08 13.05 -38.49
C ASN A 262 -5.78 11.86 -39.41
N ASN A 263 -6.79 11.48 -40.20
CA ASN A 263 -6.76 10.35 -41.12
C ASN A 263 -6.52 9.01 -40.39
N LYS A 264 -7.00 8.93 -39.14
CA LYS A 264 -6.97 7.73 -38.29
C LYS A 264 -8.38 7.38 -37.83
N ARG A 265 -8.72 6.09 -37.90
CA ARG A 265 -10.08 5.59 -37.61
C ARG A 265 -10.38 5.46 -36.12
N TYR A 266 -9.40 5.05 -35.33
CA TYR A 266 -9.59 4.77 -33.91
C TYR A 266 -8.94 5.85 -33.05
N PHE A 267 -9.54 6.15 -31.90
CA PHE A 267 -8.94 7.07 -30.93
C PHE A 267 -9.09 6.60 -29.49
N ARG A 268 -8.21 7.13 -28.64
CA ARG A 268 -8.29 7.09 -27.18
C ARG A 268 -7.99 8.48 -26.65
N TYR A 269 -8.50 8.78 -25.47
CA TYR A 269 -8.07 9.96 -24.72
C TYR A 269 -7.54 9.55 -23.35
N LYS A 270 -6.70 10.43 -22.80
CA LYS A 270 -6.16 10.32 -21.45
C LYS A 270 -6.49 11.60 -20.72
N VAL A 271 -7.16 11.48 -19.58
CA VAL A 271 -7.51 12.60 -18.71
C VAL A 271 -6.57 12.58 -17.52
N ARG A 272 -6.04 13.74 -17.16
CA ARG A 272 -5.29 13.98 -15.93
C ARG A 272 -5.99 15.07 -15.14
N ILE A 273 -6.50 14.72 -13.97
CA ILE A 273 -7.05 15.69 -13.01
C ILE A 273 -5.99 16.01 -11.97
N GLU A 274 -5.85 17.28 -11.60
CA GLU A 274 -4.90 17.74 -10.59
C GLU A 274 -5.66 18.50 -9.51
N SER A 275 -5.48 18.07 -8.26
CA SER A 275 -6.06 18.73 -7.09
C SER A 275 -5.38 20.07 -6.83
N ASN A 276 -5.97 20.90 -5.96
CA ASN A 276 -5.41 22.20 -5.62
C ASN A 276 -3.98 22.02 -5.05
N PRO A 277 -2.93 22.59 -5.67
CA PRO A 277 -1.55 22.33 -5.27
C PRO A 277 -1.16 23.02 -3.96
N SER A 278 -1.98 23.94 -3.44
CA SER A 278 -1.72 24.65 -2.19
C SER A 278 -2.28 23.94 -0.97
N SER A 279 -3.40 23.24 -1.11
CA SER A 279 -4.18 22.71 0.03
C SER A 279 -4.77 21.32 -0.18
N TYR A 280 -4.82 20.82 -1.42
CA TYR A 280 -5.26 19.47 -1.79
C TYR A 280 -6.59 19.01 -1.15
N ASP A 281 -7.42 19.97 -0.78
CA ASP A 281 -8.75 19.85 -0.18
C ASP A 281 -9.85 19.91 -1.23
N GLN A 282 -9.48 20.20 -2.48
CA GLN A 282 -10.36 20.25 -3.62
C GLN A 282 -9.74 19.50 -4.79
N THR A 283 -10.54 18.68 -5.46
CA THR A 283 -10.17 17.98 -6.69
C THR A 283 -11.25 18.17 -7.75
N PRO A 284 -10.91 18.28 -9.05
CA PRO A 284 -11.92 18.30 -10.09
C PRO A 284 -12.69 16.99 -10.16
N ARG A 285 -13.94 17.07 -10.61
CA ARG A 285 -14.74 15.94 -11.05
C ARG A 285 -15.02 16.09 -12.53
N VAL A 286 -14.73 15.05 -13.31
CA VAL A 286 -15.07 14.98 -14.74
C VAL A 286 -16.24 14.02 -14.87
N ASP A 287 -17.38 14.52 -15.33
CA ASP A 287 -18.63 13.77 -15.45
C ASP A 287 -18.75 13.14 -16.85
N ASP A 288 -18.47 13.91 -17.91
CA ASP A 288 -18.41 13.44 -19.29
C ASP A 288 -17.22 14.04 -20.06
N VAL A 289 -16.72 13.31 -21.05
CA VAL A 289 -15.74 13.77 -22.04
C VAL A 289 -16.30 13.54 -23.43
N VAL A 290 -16.28 14.58 -24.27
CA VAL A 290 -16.79 14.56 -25.64
C VAL A 290 -15.67 14.96 -26.60
N ILE A 291 -15.45 14.13 -27.61
CA ILE A 291 -14.55 14.41 -28.73
C ILE A 291 -15.38 14.55 -29.99
N ASN A 292 -15.32 15.72 -30.62
CA ASN A 292 -15.99 15.98 -31.89
C ASN A 292 -15.05 15.68 -33.05
N PHE A 293 -15.55 15.03 -34.10
CA PHE A 293 -14.79 14.71 -35.30
C PHE A 293 -15.68 14.78 -36.54
N SER A 294 -15.06 14.86 -37.72
CA SER A 294 -15.74 14.82 -39.02
C SER A 294 -15.07 13.81 -39.95
N PRO A 295 -15.80 13.28 -40.96
CA PRO A 295 -15.21 12.51 -42.06
C PRO A 295 -14.13 13.27 -42.82
#